data_AF-A0A5C9E9R1-F1
#
_entry.id   AF-A0A5C9E9R1-F1
#
_cell.length_a   1.000
_cell.length_b   1.000
_cell.length_c   1.000
_cell.angle_alpha   90.00
_cell.angle_beta   90.00
_cell.angle_gamma   90.00
#
_symmetry.space_group_name_H-M   'P 1'
#
loop_
_entity.id
_entity.type
_entity.pdbx_description
1 polymer ?
#
loop_
_entity_poly.entity_id
_entity_poly.type
_entity_poly.pdbx_seq_one_letter_code
_entity_poly.pdbx_strand_id
1 'polypeptide(L)'
;MLPKLITSEISFRANKFYRPLKMISDRFESENDLDVNMTKVLLGPLGTRILLLISQGCETPDDLVRFSSVSYECLDVKIPLLLNLELIHKLSSSYKTTIRGEAYLSAIAE
;
A
#
# COMPACT_ATOMS: atom_id res chain seq x y z
N MET A 1 -30.99 15.22 -37.22
CA MET A 1 -31.42 13.81 -37.39
C MET A 1 -30.69 12.96 -36.36
N LEU A 2 -31.40 12.46 -35.34
CA LEU A 2 -31.02 11.22 -34.64
C LEU A 2 -31.51 10.04 -35.49
N PRO A 3 -30.78 8.92 -35.55
CA PRO A 3 -31.01 7.78 -34.64
C PRO A 3 -29.69 7.03 -34.30
N LYS A 4 -29.56 5.98 -33.48
CA LYS A 4 -30.45 5.10 -32.70
C LYS A 4 -29.56 4.37 -31.66
N LEU A 5 -30.21 3.97 -30.58
CA LEU A 5 -29.72 3.25 -29.42
C LEU A 5 -29.38 1.77 -29.66
N ILE A 6 -28.44 1.28 -28.84
CA ILE A 6 -28.34 -0.03 -28.17
C ILE A 6 -28.27 -1.30 -29.04
N THR A 7 -27.15 -2.02 -28.91
CA THR A 7 -27.19 -3.47 -28.59
C THR A 7 -26.06 -3.84 -27.63
N SER A 8 -26.47 -4.46 -26.53
CA SER A 8 -25.70 -5.22 -25.55
C SER A 8 -24.75 -6.24 -26.17
N GLU A 9 -23.56 -6.42 -25.59
CA GLU A 9 -23.10 -7.73 -25.15
C GLU A 9 -21.90 -7.62 -24.19
N ILE A 10 -21.98 -8.43 -23.13
CA ILE A 10 -21.04 -8.54 -22.03
C ILE A 10 -19.87 -9.43 -22.47
N SER A 11 -18.62 -9.04 -22.20
CA SER A 11 -17.60 -10.03 -21.87
C SER A 11 -16.51 -9.46 -20.98
N PHE A 12 -16.62 -9.82 -19.71
CA PHE A 12 -15.61 -9.73 -18.69
C PHE A 12 -14.48 -10.70 -19.04
N ARG A 13 -13.32 -10.20 -19.47
CA ARG A 13 -12.06 -10.97 -19.45
C ARG A 13 -10.91 -10.07 -19.05
N ALA A 14 -10.53 -10.18 -17.78
CA ALA A 14 -9.24 -9.80 -17.28
C ALA A 14 -8.14 -10.57 -18.04
N ASN A 15 -7.18 -9.87 -18.62
CA ASN A 15 -5.77 -10.20 -18.45
C ASN A 15 -4.83 -9.20 -19.11
N LYS A 16 -3.74 -8.93 -18.39
CA LYS A 16 -2.40 -8.54 -18.88
C LYS A 16 -2.36 -7.55 -20.03
N PHE A 17 -2.04 -6.28 -19.75
CA PHE A 17 -1.07 -5.46 -20.51
C PHE A 17 -1.20 -4.00 -20.06
N TYR A 18 -0.43 -3.61 -19.04
CA TYR A 18 -0.07 -2.21 -18.85
C TYR A 18 1.46 -2.11 -18.75
N ARG A 19 2.04 -1.53 -19.80
CA ARG A 19 3.34 -0.82 -19.80
C ARG A 19 3.19 0.32 -20.83
N PRO A 20 3.97 1.41 -20.77
CA PRO A 20 4.86 1.87 -19.70
C PRO A 20 4.63 3.35 -19.34
N LEU A 21 4.80 3.72 -18.06
CA LEU A 21 5.16 5.10 -17.70
C LEU A 21 6.64 5.11 -17.34
N LYS A 22 7.47 5.23 -18.40
CA LYS A 22 8.88 5.59 -18.27
C LYS A 22 8.94 7.10 -18.04
N MET A 23 9.93 7.54 -17.26
CA MET A 23 10.33 8.93 -16.97
C MET A 23 9.74 9.56 -15.71
N ILE A 24 10.18 9.06 -14.54
CA ILE A 24 11.04 9.74 -13.54
C ILE A 24 11.41 8.61 -12.56
N SER A 25 12.45 7.83 -12.87
CA SER A 25 12.89 6.71 -12.00
C SER A 25 14.38 6.45 -12.18
N ASP A 26 15.17 7.51 -12.26
CA ASP A 26 16.63 7.45 -12.16
C ASP A 26 17.04 8.42 -11.05
N ARG A 27 16.87 8.02 -9.80
CA ARG A 27 17.59 8.53 -8.62
C ARG A 27 17.21 7.71 -7.38
N PHE A 28 18.21 6.99 -6.87
CA PHE A 28 18.28 6.26 -5.60
C PHE A 28 17.60 4.89 -5.53
N GLU A 29 18.11 3.92 -6.30
CA GLU A 29 18.26 2.58 -5.73
C GLU A 29 19.44 2.64 -4.73
N SER A 30 19.13 3.00 -3.48
CA SER A 30 20.01 2.67 -2.37
C SER A 30 19.70 1.23 -1.99
N GLU A 31 20.69 0.33 -2.12
CA GLU A 31 20.72 -0.99 -1.49
C GLU A 31 20.65 -0.82 0.04
N ASN A 32 19.47 -0.46 0.57
CA ASN A 32 19.19 -0.61 1.99
C ASN A 32 18.63 -2.01 2.15
N ASP A 33 19.54 -2.97 2.34
CA ASP A 33 19.22 -4.33 2.71
C ASP A 33 18.20 -4.28 3.87
N LEU A 34 17.01 -4.81 3.62
CA LEU A 34 15.91 -4.75 4.56
C LEU A 34 16.23 -5.67 5.74
N ASP A 35 16.65 -5.11 6.87
CA ASP A 35 16.72 -5.89 8.11
C ASP A 35 15.30 -6.16 8.61
N VAL A 36 14.75 -7.30 8.19
CA VAL A 36 13.39 -7.75 8.52
C VAL A 36 13.21 -7.89 10.03
N ASN A 37 14.23 -8.37 10.75
CA ASN A 37 14.14 -8.59 12.19
C ASN A 37 14.08 -7.27 12.94
N MET A 38 14.96 -6.33 12.61
CA MET A 38 14.95 -5.00 13.21
C MET A 38 13.64 -4.26 12.87
N THR A 39 13.20 -4.34 11.62
CA THR A 39 11.93 -3.74 11.18
C THR A 39 10.74 -4.31 11.95
N LYS A 40 10.69 -5.64 12.14
CA LYS A 40 9.64 -6.32 12.91
C LYS A 40 9.61 -5.89 14.38
N VAL A 41 10.78 -5.71 15.00
CA VAL A 41 10.91 -5.20 16.37
C VAL A 41 10.39 -3.76 16.48
N LEU A 42 10.76 -2.88 15.54
CA LEU A 42 10.34 -1.48 15.54
C LEU A 42 8.83 -1.31 15.32
N LEU A 43 8.27 -2.03 14.35
CA LEU A 43 6.84 -1.96 14.05
C LEU A 43 5.99 -2.57 15.16
N GLY A 44 6.47 -3.69 15.71
CA GLY A 44 5.69 -4.57 16.56
C GLY A 44 4.46 -5.16 15.84
N PRO A 45 3.61 -5.89 16.57
CA PRO A 45 2.42 -6.52 16.00
C PRO A 45 1.46 -5.51 15.38
N LEU A 46 1.33 -4.34 16.00
CA LEU A 46 0.39 -3.31 15.57
C LEU A 46 0.83 -2.60 14.29
N GLY A 47 2.10 -2.21 14.19
CA GLY A 47 2.62 -1.59 12.96
C GLY A 47 2.55 -2.56 11.79
N THR A 48 2.83 -3.84 12.04
CA THR A 48 2.69 -4.91 11.05
C THR A 48 1.24 -5.08 10.60
N ARG A 49 0.28 -5.06 11.54
CA ARG A 49 -1.15 -5.13 11.24
C ARG A 49 -1.62 -3.95 10.38
N ILE A 50 -1.19 -2.73 10.71
CA ILE A 50 -1.55 -1.53 9.93
C ILE A 50 -0.97 -1.62 8.52
N LEU A 51 0.30 -2.00 8.38
CA LEU A 51 0.93 -2.20 7.08
C LEU A 51 0.18 -3.22 6.21
N LEU A 52 -0.22 -4.34 6.81
CA LEU A 52 -1.02 -5.38 6.14
C LEU A 52 -2.40 -4.86 5.70
N LEU A 53 -3.06 -4.03 6.52
CA LEU A 53 -4.34 -3.44 6.12
C LEU A 53 -4.18 -2.47 4.96
N ILE A 54 -3.11 -1.67 4.94
CA ILE A 54 -2.80 -0.77 3.83
C ILE A 54 -2.54 -1.57 2.55
N SER A 55 -1.79 -2.68 2.60
CA SER A 55 -1.57 -3.53 1.42
C SER A 55 -2.84 -4.22 0.92
N GLN A 56 -3.84 -4.39 1.79
CA GLN A 56 -5.17 -4.91 1.46
C GLN A 56 -6.16 -3.82 0.96
N GLY A 57 -5.72 -2.56 0.86
CA GLY A 57 -6.54 -1.45 0.35
C GLY A 57 -7.26 -0.62 1.41
N CYS A 58 -6.92 -0.77 2.70
CA CYS A 58 -7.35 0.16 3.74
C CYS A 58 -6.43 1.39 3.75
N GLU A 59 -6.72 2.35 2.89
CA GLU A 59 -5.76 3.41 2.56
C GLU A 59 -6.04 4.71 3.30
N THR A 60 -7.21 4.89 3.90
CA THR A 60 -7.56 6.11 4.63
C THR A 60 -7.45 5.90 6.14
N PRO A 61 -7.21 6.98 6.93
CA PRO A 61 -7.27 6.90 8.39
C PRO A 61 -8.60 6.31 8.90
N ASP A 62 -9.72 6.67 8.29
CA ASP A 62 -11.04 6.13 8.64
C ASP A 62 -11.12 4.61 8.44
N ASP A 63 -10.62 4.11 7.30
CA ASP A 63 -10.58 2.67 7.03
C ASP A 63 -9.70 1.96 8.06
N LEU A 64 -8.53 2.52 8.35
CA LEU A 64 -7.60 1.94 9.31
C LEU A 64 -8.21 1.85 10.70
N VAL A 65 -8.85 2.91 11.21
CA VAL A 65 -9.55 2.87 12.49
C VAL A 65 -10.66 1.81 12.47
N ARG A 66 -11.45 1.77 11.39
CA ARG A 66 -12.58 0.85 11.24
C ARG A 66 -12.15 -0.63 11.23
N PHE A 67 -11.07 -0.97 10.53
CA PHE A 67 -10.67 -2.36 10.31
C PHE A 67 -9.58 -2.88 11.25
N SER A 68 -8.85 -1.99 11.93
CA SER A 68 -7.83 -2.38 12.92
C SER A 68 -8.32 -2.26 14.36
N SER A 69 -9.45 -1.57 14.61
CA SER A 69 -9.93 -1.22 15.95
C SER A 69 -8.90 -0.42 16.77
N VAL A 70 -7.95 0.25 16.11
CA VAL A 70 -7.02 1.18 16.76
C VAL A 70 -7.60 2.59 16.76
N SER A 71 -7.20 3.38 17.74
CA SER A 71 -7.58 4.78 17.82
C SER A 71 -6.76 5.66 16.86
N TYR A 72 -7.26 6.85 16.57
CA TYR A 72 -6.56 7.85 15.76
C TYR A 72 -5.19 8.22 16.35
N GLU A 73 -5.11 8.38 17.67
CA GLU A 73 -3.87 8.70 18.38
C GLU A 73 -2.82 7.61 18.19
N CYS A 74 -3.25 6.36 18.00
CA CYS A 74 -2.33 5.26 17.71
C CYS A 74 -1.80 5.34 16.26
N LEU A 75 -2.66 5.70 15.31
CA LEU A 75 -2.25 5.94 13.92
C LEU A 75 -1.27 7.11 13.82
N ASP A 76 -1.44 8.16 14.63
CA ASP A 76 -0.54 9.32 14.67
C ASP A 76 0.90 8.95 15.05
N VAL A 77 1.10 7.81 15.74
CA VAL A 77 2.44 7.27 16.04
C VAL A 77 2.89 6.28 14.97
N LYS A 78 2.00 5.38 14.54
CA LYS A 78 2.38 4.27 13.65
C LYS A 78 2.54 4.67 12.19
N ILE A 79 1.72 5.59 11.69
CA ILE A 79 1.83 6.06 10.30
C ILE A 79 3.16 6.79 10.06
N PRO A 80 3.61 7.75 10.89
CA PRO A 80 4.93 8.36 10.73
C PRO A 80 6.06 7.34 10.79
N LEU A 81 5.97 6.32 11.65
CA LEU A 81 6.97 5.26 11.70
C LEU A 81 7.03 4.46 10.39
N LEU A 82 5.88 4.08 9.83
CA LEU A 82 5.80 3.36 8.56
C LEU A 82 6.33 4.20 7.38
N LEU A 83 6.09 5.51 7.40
CA LEU A 83 6.64 6.46 6.42
C LEU A 83 8.16 6.59 6.57
N ASN A 84 8.67 6.71 7.79
CA ASN A 84 10.10 6.83 8.08
C ASN A 84 10.89 5.57 7.70
N LEU A 85 10.26 4.40 7.80
CA LEU A 85 10.84 3.12 7.38
C LEU A 85 10.65 2.85 5.87
N GLU A 86 10.04 3.80 5.14
CA GLU A 86 9.74 3.72 3.71
C GLU A 86 8.91 2.49 3.32
N LEU A 87 8.06 2.00 4.23
CA LEU A 87 7.19 0.84 4.00
C LEU A 87 5.87 1.24 3.34
N ILE A 88 5.46 2.49 3.55
CA ILE A 88 4.32 3.11 2.87
C ILE A 88 4.73 4.47 2.32
N HIS A 89 3.96 5.00 1.37
CA HIS A 89 3.99 6.40 0.99
C HIS A 89 2.62 7.05 1.21
N LYS A 90 2.63 8.36 1.41
CA LYS A 90 1.43 9.18 1.58
C LYS A 90 1.06 9.84 0.25
N LEU A 91 -0.18 9.64 -0.17
CA LEU A 91 -0.87 10.42 -1.20
C LEU A 91 -1.69 11.52 -0.52
N SER A 92 -2.36 12.38 -1.30
CA SER A 92 -3.09 13.56 -0.80
C SER A 92 -3.99 13.27 0.41
N SER A 93 -4.67 12.12 0.42
CA SER A 93 -5.59 11.72 1.49
C SER A 93 -5.55 10.22 1.80
N SER A 94 -4.54 9.50 1.32
CA SER A 94 -4.46 8.05 1.46
C SER A 94 -3.03 7.53 1.58
N TYR A 95 -2.88 6.27 1.93
CA TYR A 95 -1.60 5.58 2.07
C TYR A 95 -1.53 4.38 1.13
N LYS A 96 -0.35 4.09 0.61
CA LYS A 96 -0.09 2.91 -0.21
C LYS A 96 1.21 2.25 0.21
N THR A 97 1.28 0.94 0.12
CA THR A 97 2.51 0.19 0.35
C THR A 97 3.57 0.52 -0.71
N THR A 98 4.84 0.55 -0.32
CA THR A 98 5.98 0.59 -1.24
C THR A 98 6.42 -0.83 -1.61
N ILE A 99 7.30 -0.96 -2.60
CA ILE A 99 7.97 -2.25 -2.91
C ILE A 99 8.67 -2.81 -1.66
N ARG A 100 9.29 -1.93 -0.87
CA ARG A 100 9.95 -2.26 0.40
C ARG A 100 8.97 -2.82 1.44
N GLY A 101 7.78 -2.20 1.56
CA GLY A 101 6.72 -2.70 2.44
C GLY A 101 6.18 -4.07 2.02
N GLU A 102 5.95 -4.28 0.72
CA GLU A 102 5.50 -5.58 0.19
C GLU A 102 6.56 -6.68 0.37
N ALA A 103 7.84 -6.35 0.19
CA ALA A 103 8.95 -7.27 0.46
C ALA A 103 9.01 -7.67 1.94
N TYR A 104 8.87 -6.71 2.86
CA TYR A 104 8.79 -6.98 4.29
C TYR A 104 7.60 -7.90 4.63
N LEU A 105 6.40 -7.61 4.12
CA LEU A 105 5.21 -8.45 4.35
C LEU A 105 5.40 -9.87 3.84
N SER A 106 6.03 -10.03 2.67
CA SER A 106 6.34 -11.34 2.10
C SER A 106 7.30 -12.13 3.00
N ALA A 107 8.34 -11.47 3.52
CA ALA A 107 9.36 -12.10 4.35
C ALA A 107 8.88 -12.55 5.75
N ILE A 108 7.78 -11.98 6.26
CA ILE A 108 7.21 -12.38 7.56
C ILE A 108 6.03 -13.34 7.46
N ALA A 109 5.55 -13.62 6.24
CA ALA A 109 4.48 -14.57 5.99
C ALA A 109 4.97 -16.02 5.87
N GLU A 110 6.29 -16.20 5.72
CA GLU A 110 7.02 -17.48 5.81
C GLU A 110 7.23 -17.91 7.27
#